data_AF-A0A1F5BSU3-F1
#
_entry.id   AF-A0A1F5BSU3-F1
#
_cell.length_a   1.000
_cell.length_b   1.000
_cell.length_c   1.000
_cell.angle_alpha   90.00
_cell.angle_beta   90.00
_cell.angle_gamma   90.00
#
_symmetry.space_group_name_H-M   'P 1'
#
loop_
_entity.id
_entity.type
_entity.pdbx_description
1 polymer ?
#
loop_
_entity_poly.entity_id
_entity_poly.type
_entity_poly.pdbx_seq_one_letter_code
_entity_poly.pdbx_strand_id
1 'polypeptide(L)'
;METFYDGYVVNAIIDACYKSMKSGRWEQVELEVWRGKEIRDMSEISGFRIVSREFHEDAPLVLIKSEKMPDGRIKFIFKDKATGRIVETIE
;
A
#
# COMPACT_ATOMS: atom_id res chain seq x y z
N MET A 1 -3.19 -16.47 6.83
CA MET A 1 -2.25 -15.50 6.22
C MET A 1 -3.07 -14.24 6.01
N GLU A 2 -2.62 -13.13 6.59
CA GLU A 2 -3.25 -11.81 6.42
C GLU A 2 -2.96 -11.29 5.00
N THR A 3 -3.88 -10.51 4.45
CA THR A 3 -3.84 -9.93 3.12
C THR A 3 -3.86 -8.40 3.20
N PHE A 4 -3.53 -7.73 2.08
CA PHE A 4 -3.68 -6.28 1.99
C PHE A 4 -5.13 -5.81 2.27
N TYR A 5 -6.12 -6.65 1.94
CA TYR A 5 -7.52 -6.34 2.19
C TYR A 5 -7.83 -6.27 3.69
N ASP A 6 -7.23 -7.14 4.50
CA ASP A 6 -7.40 -7.13 5.95
C ASP A 6 -6.86 -5.80 6.53
N GLY A 7 -5.69 -5.36 6.09
CA GLY A 7 -5.12 -4.06 6.48
C GLY A 7 -5.96 -2.86 6.01
N TYR A 8 -6.55 -2.92 4.81
CA TYR A 8 -7.48 -1.90 4.32
C TYR A 8 -8.71 -1.77 5.22
N VAL A 9 -9.31 -2.90 5.60
CA VAL A 9 -10.48 -2.93 6.50
C VAL A 9 -10.14 -2.30 7.85
N VAL A 10 -8.97 -2.62 8.42
CA VAL A 10 -8.52 -2.01 9.69
C VAL A 10 -8.39 -0.49 9.57
N ASN A 11 -7.80 0.01 8.48
CA ASN A 11 -7.67 1.45 8.25
C ASN A 11 -9.04 2.14 8.13
N ALA A 12 -9.99 1.55 7.40
CA ALA A 12 -11.33 2.12 7.25
C ALA A 12 -12.08 2.20 8.60
N ILE A 13 -11.88 1.23 9.49
CA ILE A 13 -12.44 1.26 10.85
C ILE A 13 -11.81 2.41 11.67
N ILE A 14 -10.48 2.57 11.59
CA ILE A 14 -9.77 3.64 12.29
C ILE A 14 -10.27 5.02 11.81
N ASP A 15 -10.49 5.20 10.51
CA ASP A 15 -11.04 6.44 9.96
C ASP A 15 -12.44 6.75 10.50
N ALA A 16 -13.32 5.74 10.58
CA ALA A 16 -14.65 5.88 11.17
C ALA A 16 -14.58 6.29 12.66
N CYS A 17 -13.64 5.73 13.42
CA CYS A 17 -13.39 6.12 14.81
C CYS A 17 -12.96 7.60 14.93
N TYR A 18 -12.04 8.06 14.08
CA TYR A 18 -11.63 9.47 14.07
C TYR A 18 -12.75 10.42 13.65
N LYS A 19 -13.59 10.02 12.69
CA LYS A 19 -14.79 10.78 12.31
C LYS A 19 -15.77 10.86 13.49
N SER A 20 -16.05 9.73 14.15
CA SER A 20 -16.96 9.64 15.30
C SER A 20 -16.49 10.49 16.49
N MET A 21 -15.19 10.49 16.76
CA MET A 21 -14.60 11.37 17.78
C MET A 21 -14.85 12.85 17.50
N LYS A 22 -14.81 13.27 16.23
CA LYS A 22 -15.06 14.67 15.83
C LYS A 22 -16.55 15.03 15.81
N SER A 23 -17.41 14.10 15.39
CA SER A 23 -18.84 14.37 15.20
C SER A 23 -19.70 14.05 16.43
N GLY A 24 -19.18 13.26 17.38
CA GLY A 24 -19.90 12.84 18.58
C GLY A 24 -21.03 11.84 18.33
N ARG A 25 -21.10 11.23 17.14
CA ARG A 25 -22.14 10.27 16.75
C ARG A 25 -21.53 9.01 16.16
N TRP A 26 -22.36 7.99 16.00
CA TRP A 26 -21.99 6.79 15.25
C TRP A 26 -21.74 7.16 13.79
N GLU A 27 -20.51 6.94 13.32
CA GLU A 27 -20.13 7.12 11.91
C GLU A 27 -20.04 5.75 11.24
N GLN A 28 -20.53 5.66 10.01
CA GLN A 28 -20.48 4.42 9.25
C GLN A 28 -19.03 4.11 8.86
N VAL A 29 -18.67 2.83 8.94
CA VAL A 29 -17.42 2.35 8.33
C VAL A 29 -17.59 2.34 6.81
N GLU A 30 -16.96 3.32 6.16
CA GLU A 30 -16.97 3.47 4.71
C GLU A 30 -15.93 2.52 4.11
N LEU A 31 -16.41 1.37 3.63
CA LEU A 31 -15.64 0.54 2.72
C LEU A 31 -16.04 0.96 1.32
N GLU A 32 -15.12 1.58 0.58
CA GLU A 32 -15.29 1.67 -0.85
C GLU A 32 -15.45 0.24 -1.37
N VAL A 33 -16.40 0.03 -2.29
CA VAL A 33 -16.71 -1.30 -2.82
C VAL A 33 -15.52 -1.79 -3.65
N TRP A 34 -14.49 -2.28 -2.97
CA TRP A 34 -13.42 -3.07 -3.56
C TRP A 34 -13.92 -4.50 -3.65
N ARG A 35 -14.83 -4.75 -4.60
CA ARG A 35 -15.15 -6.10 -5.06
C ARG A 35 -14.02 -6.57 -5.95
N GLY A 36 -12.83 -6.72 -5.34
CA GLY A 36 -11.54 -6.90 -5.99
C GLY A 36 -11.71 -7.14 -7.47
N LYS A 37 -11.53 -6.08 -8.28
CA LYS A 37 -11.20 -6.35 -9.68
C LYS A 37 -10.07 -7.36 -9.55
N GLU A 38 -10.31 -8.61 -9.95
CA GLU A 38 -9.20 -9.45 -10.35
C GLU A 38 -8.39 -8.54 -11.24
N ILE A 39 -7.18 -8.22 -10.80
CA ILE A 39 -6.26 -7.42 -11.59
C ILE A 39 -5.94 -8.33 -12.77
N ARG A 40 -6.79 -8.26 -13.81
CA ARG A 40 -6.63 -8.99 -15.05
C ARG A 40 -5.47 -8.40 -15.83
N ASP A 41 -5.20 -7.11 -15.60
CA ASP A 41 -4.08 -6.39 -16.17
C ASP A 41 -3.49 -5.39 -15.18
N MET A 42 -2.17 -5.46 -15.02
CA MET A 42 -1.36 -4.62 -14.12
C MET A 42 -1.26 -3.15 -14.57
N SER A 43 -1.73 -2.82 -15.78
CA SER A 43 -1.75 -1.47 -16.35
C SER A 43 -2.82 -0.56 -15.73
N GLU A 44 -3.80 -1.09 -15.00
CA GLU A 44 -4.84 -0.30 -14.34
C GLU A 44 -4.38 0.34 -13.01
N ILE A 45 -3.20 0.00 -12.49
CA ILE A 45 -2.67 0.56 -11.23
C ILE A 45 -1.90 1.86 -11.51
N SER A 46 -2.61 2.88 -11.99
CA SER A 46 -2.03 4.19 -12.32
C SER A 46 -1.64 5.05 -11.10
N GLY A 47 -1.70 4.50 -9.88
CA GLY A 47 -1.50 5.21 -8.62
C GLY A 47 -0.13 5.06 -7.97
N PHE A 48 0.75 4.18 -8.49
CA PHE A 48 2.10 4.06 -7.95
C PHE A 48 2.97 5.21 -8.44
N ARG A 49 2.98 6.29 -7.66
CA ARG A 49 3.91 7.41 -7.83
C ARG A 49 5.31 6.88 -7.55
N ILE A 50 5.97 6.51 -8.63
CA ILE A 50 7.36 6.11 -8.71
C ILE A 50 8.21 7.17 -7.99
N VAL A 51 8.68 6.86 -6.79
CA VAL A 51 9.69 7.68 -6.11
C VAL A 51 11.03 7.35 -6.76
N SER A 52 11.39 8.22 -7.69
CA SER A 52 12.61 8.18 -8.47
C SER A 52 13.87 8.22 -7.61
N ARG A 53 14.71 7.20 -7.75
CA ARG A 53 16.16 7.37 -7.92
C ARG A 53 16.61 6.34 -8.95
N GLU A 54 16.73 6.83 -10.18
CA GLU A 54 17.29 6.14 -11.36
C GLU A 54 16.50 4.91 -11.84
N PHE A 55 15.42 5.18 -12.57
CA PHE A 55 14.72 4.18 -13.35
C PHE A 55 15.42 4.01 -14.69
N HIS A 56 16.22 2.95 -14.83
CA HIS A 56 16.30 2.28 -16.13
C HIS A 56 14.97 1.55 -16.33
N GLU A 57 14.32 1.72 -17.48
CA GLU A 57 13.09 0.96 -17.83
C GLU A 57 13.30 -0.56 -17.70
N ASP A 58 14.56 -1.01 -17.84
CA ASP A 58 14.98 -2.40 -17.72
C ASP A 58 15.29 -2.88 -16.29
N ALA A 59 15.15 -2.01 -15.27
CA ALA A 59 15.44 -2.42 -13.90
C ALA A 59 14.46 -3.52 -13.44
N PRO A 60 14.94 -4.69 -12.97
CA PRO A 60 14.09 -5.83 -12.61
C PRO A 60 13.24 -5.56 -11.36
N LEU A 61 13.65 -4.62 -10.51
CA LEU A 61 12.97 -4.24 -9.27
C LEU A 61 12.46 -2.80 -9.33
N VAL A 62 11.23 -2.58 -8.88
CA VAL A 62 10.60 -1.26 -8.74
C VAL A 62 10.40 -0.95 -7.27
N LEU A 63 10.86 0.19 -6.79
CA LEU A 63 10.59 0.65 -5.43
C LEU A 63 9.10 1.00 -5.28
N ILE A 64 8.42 0.32 -4.37
CA ILE A 64 7.01 0.54 -4.00
C ILE A 64 6.92 1.60 -2.91
N LYS A 65 7.69 1.41 -1.83
CA LYS A 65 7.58 2.20 -0.60
C LYS A 65 8.91 2.20 0.14
N SER A 66 9.22 3.31 0.81
CA SER A 66 10.21 3.37 1.88
C SER A 66 9.54 3.77 3.20
N GLU A 67 10.04 3.24 4.31
CA GLU A 67 9.53 3.50 5.65
C GLU A 67 10.69 3.70 6.63
N LYS A 68 10.66 4.79 7.39
CA LYS A 68 11.62 5.03 8.47
C LYS A 68 11.17 4.27 9.72
N MET A 69 12.00 3.34 10.15
CA MET A 69 11.78 2.51 11.32
C MET A 69 12.07 3.29 12.62
N PRO A 70 11.52 2.87 13.78
CA PRO A 70 11.73 3.54 15.07
C PRO A 70 13.20 3.62 15.51
N ASP A 71 14.03 2.67 15.07
CA ASP A 71 15.47 2.64 15.32
C ASP A 71 16.28 3.54 14.35
N GLY A 72 15.59 4.26 13.47
CA GLY A 72 16.17 5.17 12.49
C GLY A 72 16.53 4.54 11.15
N ARG A 73 16.48 3.20 11.03
CA ARG A 73 16.76 2.48 9.77
C ARG A 73 15.67 2.72 8.74
N ILE A 74 15.99 2.52 7.47
CA ILE A 74 15.02 2.66 6.37
C ILE A 74 14.71 1.27 5.81
N LYS A 75 13.43 0.88 5.88
CA LYS A 75 12.92 -0.29 5.20
C LYS A 75 12.48 0.11 3.79
N PHE A 76 13.07 -0.53 2.78
CA PHE A 76 12.68 -0.41 1.38
C PHE A 76 11.88 -1.63 0.96
N ILE A 77 10.79 -1.40 0.24
CA ILE A 77 9.91 -2.44 -0.29
C ILE A 77 9.94 -2.32 -1.82
N PHE A 78 10.38 -3.38 -2.49
CA PHE A 78 10.51 -3.48 -3.94
C PHE A 78 9.55 -4.52 -4.50
N LYS A 79 9.19 -4.36 -5.78
CA LYS A 79 8.49 -5.37 -6.58
C LYS A 79 9.32 -5.80 -7.77
N ASP A 80 9.48 -7.10 -7.93
CA ASP A 80 10.02 -7.68 -9.14
C ASP A 80 9.02 -7.53 -10.29
N LYS A 81 9.45 -6.91 -11.40
CA LYS A 81 8.59 -6.64 -12.56
C LYS A 81 8.12 -7.91 -13.26
N ALA A 82 8.96 -8.95 -13.32
CA ALA A 82 8.69 -10.17 -14.07
C ALA A 82 7.79 -11.13 -13.28
N THR A 83 8.01 -11.24 -11.98
CA THR A 83 7.36 -12.24 -11.12
C THR A 83 6.30 -11.65 -10.20
N GLY A 84 6.29 -10.32 -10.03
CA GLY A 84 5.42 -9.63 -9.09
C GLY A 84 5.79 -9.84 -7.62
N ARG A 85 6.89 -10.55 -7.33
CA ARG A 85 7.35 -10.82 -5.96
C ARG A 85 7.73 -9.54 -5.23
N ILE A 86 7.43 -9.50 -3.95
CA ILE A 86 7.82 -8.40 -3.06
C ILE A 86 9.14 -8.75 -2.38
N VAL A 87 10.09 -7.83 -2.43
CA VAL A 87 11.42 -7.95 -1.81
C VAL A 87 11.60 -6.79 -0.85
N GLU A 88 12.13 -7.07 0.35
CA GLU A 88 12.33 -6.05 1.38
C GLU A 88 13.80 -6.00 1.80
N THR A 89 14.34 -4.79 1.95
CA THR A 89 15.70 -4.54 2.43
C THR A 89 15.66 -3.49 3.54
N ILE A 90 16.48 -3.65 4.57
CA ILE A 90 16.61 -2.69 5.68
C ILE A 90 18.04 -2.14 5.65
N GLU A 91 18.17 -0.81 5.62
CA GLU A 91 19.42 -0.06 5.76
C GLU A 91 19.49 0.62 7.13
#